data_AF-A0A925ZQV6-F1
#
_entry.id   AF-A0A925ZQV6-F1
#
_cell.length_a   1.000
_cell.length_b   1.000
_cell.length_c   1.000
_cell.angle_alpha   90.00
_cell.angle_beta   90.00
_cell.angle_gamma   90.00
#
_symmetry.space_group_name_H-M   'P 1'
#
loop_
_entity.id
_entity.type
_entity.pdbx_description
1 polymer ?
#
loop_
_entity_poly.entity_id
_entity_poly.type
_entity_poly.pdbx_seq_one_letter_code
_entity_poly.pdbx_strand_id
1 'polypeptide(L)'
;AVQAEGLARDVGLLERELADTRALLARMEEAVRAKDKARLFNDLAAHAAGLDNVDDDLVAVEEVLLVRLAGERELGAMERGRVALRDKVDRPLGDKTDLQRRAVIRLQRLAEQAHKLDLVVGAMRAELVATERYYEETRKEQKIDHQGFLKDAAARRDEVAVHEAEIAAMRERIASGQASLRYEDPLREARGKAMLAYRQYLVKVYVELAKGGGQPDVDTLWKRAQVLHGRADKARAALDRTAGKRLEGAVVVLAEERANLDGYLGELTGRKGETKVLVADVLAASYADVVTELSSLVLRSEVGLLDVAWAMKEAETDEIQRLEIERDRELRSLDSSIEMGLEETEQ
;
A
#
# COMPACT_ATOMS: atom_id res chain seq x y z
N ALA A 1 1.68 -8.60 -27.61
CA ALA A 1 2.52 -7.92 -26.60
C ALA A 1 1.79 -6.75 -25.95
N VAL A 2 1.42 -5.69 -26.68
CA VAL A 2 0.78 -4.47 -26.14
C VAL A 2 -0.51 -4.72 -25.33
N GLN A 3 -1.37 -5.64 -25.77
CA GLN A 3 -2.61 -5.98 -25.04
C GLN A 3 -2.35 -6.74 -23.73
N ALA A 4 -1.31 -7.58 -23.67
CA ALA A 4 -0.95 -8.32 -22.46
C ALA A 4 -0.30 -7.41 -21.41
N GLU A 5 0.48 -6.43 -21.86
CA GLU A 5 1.07 -5.41 -21.00
C GLU A 5 0.03 -4.47 -20.39
N GLY A 6 -0.98 -4.07 -21.19
CA GLY A 6 -2.13 -3.30 -20.69
C GLY A 6 -2.92 -4.08 -19.64
N LEU A 7 -3.25 -5.34 -19.91
CA LEU A 7 -3.96 -6.19 -18.95
C LEU A 7 -3.18 -6.38 -17.64
N ALA A 8 -1.85 -6.56 -17.71
CA ALA A 8 -1.01 -6.70 -16.52
C ALA A 8 -0.98 -5.42 -15.67
N ARG A 9 -0.98 -4.23 -16.32
CA ARG A 9 -1.12 -2.95 -15.61
C ARG A 9 -2.47 -2.82 -14.94
N ASP A 10 -3.56 -3.12 -15.65
CA ASP A 10 -4.92 -2.97 -15.12
C ASP A 10 -5.15 -3.91 -13.93
N VAL A 11 -4.67 -5.16 -14.01
CA VAL A 11 -4.69 -6.10 -12.88
C VAL A 11 -3.88 -5.57 -11.69
N GLY A 12 -2.69 -5.02 -11.94
CA GLY A 12 -1.86 -4.44 -10.88
C GLY A 12 -2.48 -3.19 -10.23
N LEU A 13 -3.23 -2.39 -11.00
CA LEU A 13 -4.00 -1.26 -10.48
C LEU A 13 -5.17 -1.74 -9.60
N LEU A 14 -5.94 -2.72 -10.08
CA LEU A 14 -7.03 -3.33 -9.31
C LEU A 14 -6.54 -3.95 -8.00
N GLU A 15 -5.39 -4.64 -8.00
CA GLU A 15 -4.79 -5.18 -6.78
C GLU A 15 -4.47 -4.09 -5.75
N ARG A 16 -3.95 -2.94 -6.20
CA ARG A 16 -3.65 -1.81 -5.34
C ARG A 16 -4.91 -1.14 -4.80
N GLU A 17 -5.89 -0.86 -5.67
CA GLU A 17 -7.17 -0.28 -5.26
C GLU A 17 -7.89 -1.17 -4.26
N LEU A 18 -7.84 -2.49 -4.45
CA LEU A 18 -8.46 -3.46 -3.54
C LEU A 18 -7.72 -3.53 -2.21
N ALA A 19 -6.39 -3.44 -2.21
CA ALA A 19 -5.61 -3.34 -0.97
C ALA A 19 -5.89 -2.04 -0.21
N ASP A 20 -5.93 -0.90 -0.92
CA ASP A 20 -6.18 0.42 -0.33
C ASP A 20 -7.59 0.53 0.26
N THR A 21 -8.60 0.01 -0.44
CA THR A 21 -9.99 -0.03 0.03
C THR A 21 -10.16 -0.93 1.26
N ARG A 22 -9.49 -2.09 1.30
CA ARG A 22 -9.47 -2.94 2.51
C ARG A 22 -8.79 -2.26 3.69
N ALA A 23 -7.66 -1.60 3.47
CA ALA A 23 -6.96 -0.84 4.50
C ALA A 23 -7.80 0.35 5.01
N LEU A 24 -8.58 0.99 4.13
CA LEU A 24 -9.57 1.98 4.52
C LEU A 24 -10.68 1.36 5.38
N LEU A 25 -11.25 0.24 4.94
CA LEU A 25 -12.34 -0.44 5.64
C LEU A 25 -11.90 -0.89 7.05
N ALA A 26 -10.71 -1.47 7.19
CA ALA A 26 -10.15 -1.83 8.50
C ALA A 26 -10.03 -0.63 9.45
N ARG A 27 -9.60 0.54 8.93
CA ARG A 27 -9.53 1.79 9.71
C ARG A 27 -10.92 2.29 10.12
N MET A 28 -11.93 2.11 9.25
CA MET A 28 -13.31 2.46 9.59
C MET A 28 -13.86 1.53 10.67
N GLU A 29 -13.61 0.22 10.60
CA GLU A 29 -14.00 -0.74 11.64
C GLU A 29 -13.38 -0.41 13.00
N GLU A 30 -12.09 -0.06 13.03
CA GLU A 30 -11.40 0.39 14.25
C GLU A 30 -12.04 1.66 14.81
N ALA A 31 -12.34 2.63 13.94
CA ALA A 31 -13.01 3.86 14.32
C ALA A 31 -14.39 3.62 14.95
N VAL A 32 -15.18 2.68 14.42
CA VAL A 32 -16.51 2.38 14.99
C VAL A 32 -16.44 1.80 16.40
N ARG A 33 -15.34 1.10 16.74
CA ARG A 33 -15.12 0.53 18.08
C ARG A 33 -14.72 1.57 19.12
N ALA A 34 -14.45 2.81 18.72
CA ALA A 34 -14.11 3.90 19.62
C ALA A 34 -15.19 4.14 20.70
N LYS A 35 -14.76 4.46 21.92
CA LYS A 35 -15.68 4.81 23.02
C LYS A 35 -16.45 6.11 22.75
N ASP A 36 -15.78 7.13 22.22
CA ASP A 36 -16.36 8.46 21.94
C ASP A 36 -16.91 8.56 20.50
N LYS A 37 -18.01 7.86 20.26
CA LYS A 37 -18.65 7.74 18.93
C LYS A 37 -19.01 9.09 18.31
N ALA A 38 -19.44 10.07 19.11
CA ALA A 38 -19.81 11.39 18.62
C ALA A 38 -18.66 12.11 17.90
N ARG A 39 -17.40 11.87 18.27
CA ARG A 39 -16.27 12.58 17.68
C ARG A 39 -15.79 12.00 16.35
N LEU A 40 -16.34 10.87 15.93
CA LEU A 40 -16.11 10.30 14.60
C LEU A 40 -16.72 11.19 13.51
N PHE A 41 -17.79 11.90 13.84
CA PHE A 41 -18.50 12.77 12.91
C PHE A 41 -18.10 14.23 13.14
N ASN A 42 -17.64 14.92 12.10
CA ASN A 42 -17.12 16.29 12.23
C ASN A 42 -18.15 17.27 12.81
N ASP A 43 -19.42 17.12 12.45
CA ASP A 43 -20.54 17.92 12.96
C ASP A 43 -20.74 17.71 14.47
N LEU A 44 -20.82 16.45 14.91
CA LEU A 44 -21.01 16.11 16.31
C LEU A 44 -19.74 16.38 17.15
N ALA A 45 -18.55 16.25 16.56
CA ALA A 45 -17.28 16.58 17.19
C ALA A 45 -17.18 18.08 17.54
N ALA A 46 -17.64 18.96 16.64
CA ALA A 46 -17.68 20.40 16.89
C ALA A 46 -18.62 20.73 18.06
N HIS A 47 -19.80 20.10 18.11
CA HIS A 47 -20.71 20.25 19.24
C HIS A 47 -20.12 19.71 20.55
N ALA A 48 -19.45 18.57 20.52
CA ALA A 48 -18.79 17.99 21.69
C ALA A 48 -17.66 18.91 22.21
N ALA A 49 -16.86 19.49 21.33
CA ALA A 49 -15.83 20.47 21.71
C ALA A 49 -16.45 21.75 22.30
N GLY A 50 -17.57 22.21 21.75
CA GLY A 50 -18.34 23.33 22.32
C GLY A 50 -18.82 23.04 23.74
N LEU A 51 -19.28 21.82 24.02
CA LEU A 51 -19.69 21.41 25.37
C LEU A 51 -18.52 21.33 26.36
N ASP A 52 -17.32 20.96 25.89
CA ASP A 52 -16.11 21.00 26.72
C ASP A 52 -15.73 22.43 27.10
N ASN A 53 -15.82 23.37 26.16
CA ASN A 53 -15.57 24.79 26.43
C ASN A 53 -16.60 25.36 27.41
N VAL A 54 -17.88 25.04 27.24
CA VAL A 54 -18.95 25.44 28.17
C VAL A 54 -18.64 24.96 29.58
N ASP A 55 -18.11 23.75 29.72
CA ASP A 55 -17.74 23.20 31.01
C ASP A 55 -16.52 23.86 31.65
N ASP A 56 -15.49 24.19 30.85
CA ASP A 56 -14.35 24.97 31.32
C ASP A 56 -14.81 26.37 31.79
N ASP A 57 -15.70 27.02 31.04
CA ASP A 57 -16.27 28.33 31.37
C ASP A 57 -17.14 28.29 32.63
N LEU A 58 -18.01 27.28 32.77
CA LEU A 58 -18.85 27.10 33.95
C LEU A 58 -18.00 26.88 35.20
N VAL A 59 -16.95 26.07 35.09
CA VAL A 59 -15.99 25.87 36.19
C VAL A 59 -15.28 27.17 36.55
N ALA A 60 -14.86 27.97 35.56
CA ALA A 60 -14.24 29.27 35.83
C ALA A 60 -15.22 30.22 36.55
N VAL A 61 -16.50 30.23 36.16
CA VAL A 61 -17.55 31.00 36.85
C VAL A 61 -17.73 30.52 38.28
N GLU A 62 -17.83 29.20 38.50
CA GLU A 62 -17.95 28.61 39.84
C GLU A 62 -16.76 28.97 40.73
N GLU A 63 -15.53 28.94 40.21
CA GLU A 63 -14.35 29.38 40.94
C GLU A 63 -14.46 30.85 41.39
N VAL A 64 -14.89 31.75 40.50
CA VAL A 64 -15.08 33.17 40.83
C VAL A 64 -16.17 33.36 41.89
N LEU A 65 -17.26 32.60 41.79
CA LEU A 65 -18.35 32.63 42.78
C LEU A 65 -17.86 32.16 44.16
N LEU A 66 -17.02 31.13 44.22
CA LEU A 66 -16.46 30.63 45.48
C LEU A 66 -15.49 31.64 46.11
N VAL A 67 -14.63 32.29 45.31
CA VAL A 67 -13.74 33.35 45.80
C VAL A 67 -14.56 34.50 46.41
N ARG A 68 -15.65 34.89 45.74
CA ARG A 68 -16.56 35.93 46.23
C ARG A 68 -17.27 35.54 47.53
N LEU A 69 -17.60 34.26 47.70
CA LEU A 69 -18.30 33.74 48.88
C LEU A 69 -17.36 33.55 50.09
N ALA A 70 -16.14 33.07 49.88
CA ALA A 70 -15.18 32.75 50.94
C ALA A 70 -14.52 33.99 51.58
N GLY A 71 -14.36 35.08 50.81
CA GLY A 71 -13.54 36.22 51.24
C GLY A 71 -12.05 35.86 51.47
N GLU A 72 -11.22 36.82 51.89
CA GLU A 72 -9.75 36.64 51.97
C GLU A 72 -9.26 35.60 53.01
N ARG A 73 -10.05 35.28 54.05
CA ARG A 73 -9.60 34.48 55.21
C ARG A 73 -9.78 32.97 55.09
N GLU A 74 -10.78 32.47 54.35
CA GLU A 74 -11.07 31.02 54.24
C GLU A 74 -10.45 30.37 52.98
N LEU A 75 -9.93 31.19 52.05
CA LEU A 75 -9.35 30.75 50.79
C LEU A 75 -8.12 29.84 50.97
N GLY A 76 -7.22 30.11 51.92
CA GLY A 76 -5.89 29.46 51.96
C GLY A 76 -5.90 27.93 52.14
N ALA A 77 -6.89 27.37 52.83
CA ALA A 77 -7.02 25.92 53.00
C ALA A 77 -7.65 25.26 51.76
N MET A 78 -8.64 25.92 51.15
CA MET A 78 -9.39 25.43 49.98
C MET A 78 -8.62 25.63 48.67
N GLU A 79 -7.75 26.63 48.62
CA GLU A 79 -6.95 27.01 47.44
C GLU A 79 -5.95 25.92 47.06
N ARG A 80 -5.33 25.27 48.05
CA ARG A 80 -4.42 24.14 47.79
C ARG A 80 -5.14 22.96 47.14
N GLY A 81 -6.34 22.63 47.60
CA GLY A 81 -7.19 21.59 46.99
C GLY A 81 -7.67 21.97 45.59
N ARG A 82 -8.03 23.25 45.40
CA ARG A 82 -8.44 23.83 44.11
C ARG A 82 -7.32 23.72 43.09
N VAL A 83 -6.14 24.24 43.40
CA VAL A 83 -4.96 24.23 42.52
C VAL A 83 -4.55 22.80 42.16
N ALA A 84 -4.53 21.89 43.14
CA ALA A 84 -4.14 20.50 42.89
C ALA A 84 -5.14 19.75 41.97
N LEU A 85 -6.44 19.99 42.11
CA LEU A 85 -7.44 19.37 41.24
C LEU A 85 -7.53 20.06 39.87
N ARG A 86 -7.32 21.39 39.82
CA ARG A 86 -7.22 22.13 38.55
C ARG A 86 -6.02 21.67 37.73
N ASP A 87 -4.86 21.45 38.36
CA ASP A 87 -3.69 20.89 37.69
C ASP A 87 -3.97 19.49 37.11
N LYS A 88 -4.80 18.67 37.78
CA LYS A 88 -5.25 17.39 37.21
C LYS A 88 -6.22 17.55 36.04
N VAL A 89 -6.97 18.65 35.95
CA VAL A 89 -7.82 18.93 34.77
C VAL A 89 -6.95 19.38 33.59
N ASP A 90 -5.97 20.24 33.85
CA ASP A 90 -5.06 20.78 32.84
C ASP A 90 -4.02 19.73 32.38
N ARG A 91 -3.61 18.83 33.28
CA ARG A 91 -2.66 17.72 33.08
C ARG A 91 -3.25 16.39 33.55
N PRO A 92 -4.23 15.84 32.81
CA PRO A 92 -4.99 14.66 33.24
C PRO A 92 -4.18 13.38 33.36
N LEU A 93 -3.04 13.27 32.69
CA LEU A 93 -2.09 12.17 32.84
C LEU A 93 -0.75 12.60 33.47
N GLY A 94 -0.70 13.78 34.10
CA GLY A 94 0.54 14.38 34.60
C GLY A 94 1.56 14.56 33.48
N ASP A 95 2.82 14.18 33.72
CA ASP A 95 3.92 14.24 32.74
C ASP A 95 3.64 13.46 31.44
N LYS A 96 2.78 12.43 31.49
CA LYS A 96 2.38 11.66 30.31
C LYS A 96 1.55 12.49 29.32
N THR A 97 0.93 13.58 29.79
CA THR A 97 0.23 14.54 28.94
C THR A 97 1.16 15.16 27.90
N ASP A 98 2.34 15.59 28.34
CA ASP A 98 3.34 16.18 27.46
C ASP A 98 4.01 15.11 26.59
N LEU A 99 4.22 13.91 27.12
CA LEU A 99 4.74 12.78 26.33
C LEU A 99 3.80 12.43 25.17
N GLN A 100 2.49 12.44 25.40
CA GLN A 100 1.49 12.12 24.39
C GLN A 100 1.34 13.24 23.36
N ARG A 101 1.36 14.52 23.78
CA ARG A 101 1.44 15.66 22.84
C ARG A 101 2.68 15.58 21.96
N ARG A 102 3.84 15.23 22.52
CA ARG A 102 5.07 14.99 21.76
C ARG A 102 4.94 13.78 20.84
N ALA A 103 4.23 12.73 21.25
CA ALA A 103 3.98 11.56 20.41
C ALA A 103 3.16 11.90 19.16
N VAL A 104 2.11 12.74 19.29
CA VAL A 104 1.32 13.25 18.15
C VAL A 104 2.23 13.99 17.16
N ILE A 105 3.05 14.93 17.65
CA ILE A 105 3.98 15.71 16.81
C ILE A 105 5.00 14.78 16.13
N ARG A 106 5.53 13.79 16.85
CA ARG A 106 6.46 12.80 16.28
C ARG A 106 5.80 11.98 15.17
N LEU A 107 4.56 11.53 15.34
CA LEU A 107 3.84 10.77 14.32
C LEU A 107 3.56 11.61 13.07
N GLN A 108 3.22 12.89 13.23
CA GLN A 108 3.08 13.81 12.09
C GLN A 108 4.39 13.94 11.32
N ARG A 109 5.52 14.12 12.02
CA ARG A 109 6.84 14.18 11.41
C ARG A 109 7.23 12.87 10.70
N LEU A 110 6.93 11.72 11.29
CA LEU A 110 7.14 10.41 10.67
C LEU A 110 6.27 10.24 9.41
N ALA A 111 5.02 10.73 9.42
CA ALA A 111 4.14 10.71 8.25
C ALA A 111 4.72 11.55 7.10
N GLU A 112 5.23 12.75 7.40
CA GLU A 112 5.91 13.61 6.41
C GLU A 112 7.16 12.93 5.84
N GLN A 113 7.95 12.25 6.68
CA GLN A 113 9.14 11.52 6.23
C GLN A 113 8.78 10.32 5.34
N ALA A 114 7.77 9.53 5.73
CA ALA A 114 7.28 8.41 4.93
C ALA A 114 6.76 8.88 3.56
N HIS A 115 6.05 10.02 3.51
CA HIS A 115 5.60 10.60 2.25
C HIS A 115 6.77 11.06 1.36
N LYS A 116 7.83 11.65 1.95
CA LYS A 116 9.03 11.99 1.17
C LYS A 116 9.71 10.76 0.59
N LEU A 117 9.82 9.67 1.36
CA LEU A 117 10.38 8.40 0.86
C LEU A 117 9.53 7.81 -0.28
N ASP A 118 8.20 7.88 -0.16
CA ASP A 118 7.24 7.44 -1.19
C ASP A 118 7.48 8.18 -2.52
N LEU A 119 7.68 9.50 -2.48
CA LEU A 119 8.00 10.29 -3.67
C LEU A 119 9.34 9.90 -4.29
N VAL A 120 10.36 9.62 -3.46
CA VAL A 120 11.69 9.21 -3.94
C VAL A 120 11.63 7.82 -4.58
N VAL A 121 10.93 6.85 -3.98
CA VAL A 121 10.75 5.51 -4.56
C VAL A 121 9.91 5.57 -5.83
N GLY A 122 8.87 6.41 -5.87
CA GLY A 122 8.11 6.69 -7.08
C GLY A 122 8.99 7.25 -8.21
N ALA A 123 9.93 8.15 -7.90
CA ALA A 123 10.89 8.67 -8.86
C ALA A 123 11.87 7.56 -9.34
N MET A 124 12.42 6.75 -8.44
CA MET A 124 13.29 5.62 -8.80
C MET A 124 12.59 4.64 -9.76
N ARG A 125 11.31 4.35 -9.50
CA ARG A 125 10.51 3.50 -10.40
C ARG A 125 10.31 4.15 -11.76
N ALA A 126 9.99 5.45 -11.80
CA ALA A 126 9.80 6.16 -13.05
C ALA A 126 11.10 6.19 -13.88
N GLU A 127 12.25 6.42 -13.23
CA GLU A 127 13.57 6.34 -13.85
C GLU A 127 13.85 4.94 -14.40
N LEU A 128 13.55 3.88 -13.64
CA LEU A 128 13.74 2.49 -14.09
C LEU A 128 12.87 2.15 -15.31
N VAL A 129 11.60 2.55 -15.31
CA VAL A 129 10.71 2.36 -16.46
C VAL A 129 11.20 3.16 -17.67
N ALA A 130 11.70 4.38 -17.45
CA ALA A 130 12.25 5.21 -18.52
C ALA A 130 13.54 4.62 -19.12
N THR A 131 14.45 4.08 -18.30
CA THR A 131 15.68 3.44 -18.78
C THR A 131 15.41 2.15 -19.53
N GLU A 132 14.47 1.33 -19.05
CA GLU A 132 14.00 0.11 -19.74
C GLU A 132 13.40 0.44 -21.10
N ARG A 133 12.50 1.43 -21.15
CA ARG A 133 11.89 1.88 -22.40
C ARG A 133 12.92 2.46 -23.37
N TYR A 134 13.83 3.30 -22.88
CA TYR A 134 14.89 3.87 -23.71
C TYR A 134 15.81 2.77 -24.28
N TYR A 135 16.16 1.78 -23.46
CA TYR A 135 16.95 0.64 -23.89
C TYR A 135 16.23 -0.19 -24.97
N GLU A 136 14.94 -0.46 -24.81
CA GLU A 136 14.13 -1.16 -25.81
C GLU A 136 14.06 -0.39 -27.14
N GLU A 137 13.84 0.93 -27.08
CA GLU A 137 13.74 1.80 -28.25
C GLU A 137 15.08 1.93 -29.01
N THR A 138 16.21 1.95 -28.30
CA THR A 138 17.56 2.11 -28.89
C THR A 138 18.34 0.81 -29.03
N ARG A 139 17.71 -0.35 -28.76
CA ARG A 139 18.35 -1.67 -28.73
C ARG A 139 19.22 -1.99 -29.94
N LYS A 140 18.78 -1.62 -31.15
CA LYS A 140 19.49 -1.90 -32.40
C LYS A 140 20.81 -1.13 -32.54
N GLU A 141 20.94 -0.03 -31.82
CA GLU A 141 22.08 0.89 -31.89
C GLU A 141 23.06 0.71 -30.71
N GLN A 142 22.63 -0.01 -29.66
CA GLN A 142 23.42 -0.23 -28.47
C GLN A 142 24.22 -1.54 -28.52
N LYS A 143 25.50 -1.48 -28.11
CA LYS A 143 26.39 -2.65 -27.94
C LYS A 143 26.32 -3.27 -26.53
N ILE A 144 25.24 -3.00 -25.79
CA ILE A 144 25.07 -3.48 -24.41
C ILE A 144 24.55 -4.92 -24.44
N ASP A 145 25.09 -5.78 -23.56
CA ASP A 145 24.59 -7.13 -23.38
C ASP A 145 23.14 -7.11 -22.91
N HIS A 146 22.27 -7.73 -23.72
CA HIS A 146 20.84 -7.76 -23.47
C HIS A 146 20.48 -8.59 -22.24
N GLN A 147 21.13 -9.72 -22.03
CA GLN A 147 20.83 -10.55 -20.87
C GLN A 147 21.33 -9.90 -19.57
N GLY A 148 22.52 -9.29 -19.60
CA GLY A 148 23.04 -8.47 -18.51
C GLY A 148 22.11 -7.33 -18.14
N PHE A 149 21.65 -6.54 -19.12
CA PHE A 149 20.71 -5.44 -18.88
C PHE A 149 19.39 -5.93 -18.26
N LEU A 150 18.78 -6.98 -18.81
CA LEU A 150 17.52 -7.52 -18.28
C LEU A 150 17.67 -8.03 -16.84
N LYS A 151 18.81 -8.64 -16.51
CA LYS A 151 19.11 -9.12 -15.16
C LYS A 151 19.27 -7.95 -14.19
N ASP A 152 19.99 -6.91 -14.57
CA ASP A 152 20.19 -5.71 -13.74
C ASP A 152 18.88 -4.94 -13.56
N ALA A 153 18.07 -4.82 -14.61
CA ALA A 153 16.75 -4.21 -14.57
C ALA A 153 15.81 -5.00 -13.64
N ALA A 154 15.80 -6.33 -13.72
CA ALA A 154 15.04 -7.19 -12.82
C ALA A 154 15.47 -6.99 -11.35
N ALA A 155 16.77 -7.01 -11.06
CA ALA A 155 17.29 -6.79 -9.71
C ALA A 155 16.87 -5.42 -9.15
N ARG A 156 16.94 -4.35 -9.97
CA ARG A 156 16.48 -3.01 -9.56
C ARG A 156 14.97 -2.94 -9.37
N ARG A 157 14.17 -3.65 -10.17
CA ARG A 157 12.72 -3.76 -9.95
C ARG A 157 12.43 -4.41 -8.61
N ASP A 158 13.15 -5.48 -8.26
CA ASP A 158 13.00 -6.16 -6.99
C ASP A 158 13.38 -5.25 -5.81
N GLU A 159 14.49 -4.49 -5.90
CA GLU A 159 14.89 -3.50 -4.89
C GLU A 159 13.83 -2.41 -4.70
N VAL A 160 13.31 -1.85 -5.79
CA VAL A 160 12.22 -0.85 -5.75
C VAL A 160 10.97 -1.44 -5.11
N ALA A 161 10.61 -2.69 -5.46
CA ALA A 161 9.46 -3.36 -4.87
C ALA A 161 9.62 -3.61 -3.36
N VAL A 162 10.83 -3.94 -2.90
CA VAL A 162 11.15 -4.06 -1.46
C VAL A 162 10.94 -2.71 -0.76
N HIS A 163 11.45 -1.61 -1.31
CA HIS A 163 11.26 -0.29 -0.71
C HIS A 163 9.80 0.18 -0.73
N GLU A 164 9.05 -0.09 -1.81
CA GLU A 164 7.60 0.16 -1.87
C GLU A 164 6.89 -0.57 -0.72
N ALA A 165 7.23 -1.85 -0.47
CA ALA A 165 6.66 -2.65 0.61
C ALA A 165 7.03 -2.12 2.01
N GLU A 166 8.29 -1.72 2.22
CA GLU A 166 8.74 -1.13 3.48
C GLU A 166 8.01 0.20 3.79
N ILE A 167 7.83 1.05 2.78
CA ILE A 167 7.09 2.31 2.91
C ILE A 167 5.62 2.04 3.21
N ALA A 168 4.99 1.08 2.52
CA ALA A 168 3.62 0.68 2.79
C ALA A 168 3.45 0.23 4.26
N ALA A 169 4.34 -0.64 4.75
CA ALA A 169 4.34 -1.10 6.13
C ALA A 169 4.57 0.06 7.14
N MET A 170 5.46 1.01 6.84
CA MET A 170 5.66 2.20 7.67
C MET A 170 4.41 3.07 7.72
N ARG A 171 3.77 3.32 6.58
CA ARG A 171 2.54 4.12 6.49
C ARG A 171 1.39 3.46 7.23
N GLU A 172 1.27 2.14 7.16
CA GLU A 172 0.28 1.38 7.91
C GLU A 172 0.48 1.55 9.43
N ARG A 173 1.72 1.40 9.92
CA ARG A 173 2.06 1.60 11.35
C ARG A 173 1.80 3.04 11.80
N ILE A 174 2.12 4.04 10.97
CA ILE A 174 1.83 5.44 11.26
C ILE A 174 0.33 5.69 11.30
N ALA A 175 -0.41 5.17 10.31
CA ALA A 175 -1.86 5.32 10.23
C ALA A 175 -2.55 4.66 11.43
N SER A 176 -2.12 3.46 11.83
CA SER A 176 -2.57 2.80 13.06
C SER A 176 -2.26 3.65 14.29
N GLY A 177 -1.02 4.14 14.45
CA GLY A 177 -0.67 5.01 15.58
C GLY A 177 -1.49 6.31 15.64
N GLN A 178 -1.79 6.93 14.48
CA GLN A 178 -2.65 8.10 14.39
C GLN A 178 -4.12 7.76 14.70
N ALA A 179 -4.62 6.62 14.22
CA ALA A 179 -5.96 6.13 14.49
C ALA A 179 -6.15 5.85 15.99
N SER A 180 -5.23 5.11 16.62
CA SER A 180 -5.28 4.83 18.06
C SER A 180 -5.28 6.13 18.87
N LEU A 181 -4.44 7.12 18.52
CA LEU A 181 -4.46 8.42 19.21
C LEU A 181 -5.74 9.23 19.00
N ARG A 182 -6.41 9.08 17.86
CA ARG A 182 -7.65 9.80 17.55
C ARG A 182 -8.87 9.16 18.24
N TYR A 183 -8.93 7.83 18.23
CA TYR A 183 -10.10 7.04 18.62
C TYR A 183 -10.03 6.53 20.07
N GLU A 184 -8.83 6.26 20.56
CA GLU A 184 -8.54 5.85 21.93
C GLU A 184 -7.68 6.92 22.60
N ASP A 185 -8.17 8.15 22.69
CA ASP A 185 -7.42 9.23 23.35
C ASP A 185 -7.52 9.10 24.90
N PRO A 186 -6.55 8.48 25.60
CA PRO A 186 -6.63 8.31 27.06
C PRO A 186 -6.62 9.65 27.80
N LEU A 187 -6.13 10.73 27.17
CA LEU A 187 -6.16 12.06 27.78
C LEU A 187 -7.58 12.54 27.98
N ARG A 188 -8.47 12.20 27.04
CA ARG A 188 -9.85 12.68 27.07
C ARG A 188 -10.65 11.97 28.14
N GLU A 189 -10.52 10.64 28.24
CA GLU A 189 -11.15 9.88 29.33
C GLU A 189 -10.62 10.35 30.69
N ALA A 190 -9.30 10.55 30.81
CA ALA A 190 -8.68 11.05 32.02
C ALA A 190 -9.13 12.49 32.36
N ARG A 191 -9.24 13.38 31.36
CA ARG A 191 -9.75 14.75 31.53
C ARG A 191 -11.21 14.76 31.97
N GLY A 192 -12.06 13.94 31.36
CA GLY A 192 -13.46 13.81 31.76
C GLY A 192 -13.60 13.38 33.23
N LYS A 193 -12.82 12.38 33.66
CA LYS A 193 -12.77 11.95 35.07
C LYS A 193 -12.25 13.04 36.00
N ALA A 194 -11.16 13.72 35.61
CA ALA A 194 -10.59 14.82 36.40
C ALA A 194 -11.57 15.98 36.54
N MET A 195 -12.26 16.35 35.46
CA MET A 195 -13.26 17.40 35.43
C MET A 195 -14.46 17.08 36.32
N LEU A 196 -14.97 15.84 36.26
CA LEU A 196 -16.05 15.38 37.13
C LEU A 196 -15.63 15.46 38.61
N ALA A 197 -14.44 14.97 38.94
CA ALA A 197 -13.89 15.02 40.29
C ALA A 197 -13.73 16.47 40.78
N TYR A 198 -13.32 17.38 39.88
CA TYR A 198 -13.16 18.78 40.20
C TYR A 198 -14.51 19.47 40.47
N ARG A 199 -15.53 19.25 39.64
CA ARG A 199 -16.89 19.76 39.91
C ARG A 199 -17.45 19.27 41.23
N GLN A 200 -17.28 17.98 41.53
CA GLN A 200 -17.72 17.42 42.81
C GLN A 200 -17.02 18.09 44.00
N TYR A 201 -15.75 18.47 43.84
CA TYR A 201 -15.02 19.25 44.83
C TYR A 201 -15.59 20.66 44.97
N LEU A 202 -15.83 21.37 43.87
CA LEU A 202 -16.41 22.72 43.89
C LEU A 202 -17.79 22.75 44.56
N VAL A 203 -18.64 21.74 44.31
CA VAL A 203 -19.94 21.59 45.00
C VAL A 203 -19.78 21.39 46.50
N LYS A 204 -18.82 20.56 46.94
CA LYS A 204 -18.55 20.37 48.38
C LYS A 204 -18.08 21.67 49.03
N VAL A 205 -17.15 22.38 48.38
CA VAL A 205 -16.63 23.66 48.86
C VAL A 205 -17.76 24.69 48.98
N TYR A 206 -18.61 24.80 47.97
CA TYR A 206 -19.76 25.70 48.02
C TYR A 206 -20.70 25.38 49.18
N VAL A 207 -21.03 24.11 49.40
CA VAL A 207 -21.92 23.70 50.51
C VAL A 207 -21.33 24.04 51.88
N GLU A 208 -20.01 23.89 52.06
CA GLU A 208 -19.36 24.28 53.32
C GLU A 208 -19.36 25.80 53.51
N LEU A 209 -19.04 26.57 52.48
CA LEU A 209 -19.03 28.04 52.54
C LEU A 209 -20.43 28.63 52.73
N ALA A 210 -21.45 28.04 52.10
CA ALA A 210 -22.84 28.51 52.21
C ALA A 210 -23.40 28.36 53.65
N LYS A 211 -22.86 27.45 54.47
CA LYS A 211 -23.22 27.34 55.89
C LYS A 211 -22.79 28.56 56.71
N GLY A 212 -21.74 29.27 56.28
CA GLY A 212 -21.17 30.44 56.96
C GLY A 212 -21.96 31.74 56.75
N GLY A 213 -23.01 31.72 55.91
CA GLY A 213 -23.82 32.88 55.56
C GLY A 213 -23.90 33.07 54.05
N GLY A 214 -24.99 32.63 53.43
CA GLY A 214 -25.19 32.69 51.99
C GLY A 214 -25.44 34.10 51.45
N GLN A 215 -24.83 34.43 50.31
CA GLN A 215 -25.24 35.57 49.50
C GLN A 215 -26.30 35.11 48.49
N PRO A 216 -27.53 35.67 48.49
CA PRO A 216 -28.62 35.17 47.64
C PRO A 216 -28.32 35.29 46.13
N ASP A 217 -27.52 36.28 45.75
CA ASP A 217 -27.07 36.47 44.36
C ASP A 217 -26.13 35.34 43.91
N VAL A 218 -25.18 34.96 44.77
CA VAL A 218 -24.23 33.87 44.51
C VAL A 218 -24.97 32.54 44.42
N ASP A 219 -25.93 32.30 45.32
CA ASP A 219 -26.75 31.07 45.33
C ASP A 219 -27.57 30.91 44.04
N THR A 220 -28.10 32.02 43.53
CA THR A 220 -28.89 32.03 42.30
C THR A 220 -28.02 31.69 41.09
N LEU A 221 -26.84 32.30 40.99
CA LEU A 221 -25.88 32.02 39.92
C LEU A 221 -25.31 30.61 40.00
N TRP A 222 -25.01 30.12 41.22
CA TRP A 222 -24.54 28.76 41.45
C TRP A 222 -25.54 27.71 40.98
N LYS A 223 -26.81 27.83 41.39
CA LYS A 223 -27.89 26.94 40.94
C LYS A 223 -28.03 26.95 39.42
N ARG A 224 -27.88 28.11 38.79
CA ARG A 224 -27.92 28.24 37.33
C ARG A 224 -26.73 27.51 36.67
N ALA A 225 -25.52 27.63 37.20
CA ALA A 225 -24.35 26.92 36.70
C ALA A 225 -24.53 25.39 36.78
N GLN A 226 -25.03 24.88 37.91
CA GLN A 226 -25.34 23.46 38.10
C GLN A 226 -26.41 22.93 37.13
N VAL A 227 -27.46 23.73 36.87
CA VAL A 227 -28.47 23.38 35.84
C VAL A 227 -27.85 23.35 34.44
N LEU A 228 -26.92 24.25 34.13
CA LEU A 228 -26.22 24.27 32.85
C LEU A 228 -25.29 23.06 32.68
N HIS A 229 -24.57 22.65 33.72
CA HIS A 229 -23.81 21.38 33.71
C HIS A 229 -24.74 20.19 33.41
N GLY A 230 -25.88 20.08 34.10
CA GLY A 230 -26.84 19.02 33.84
C GLY A 230 -27.43 19.03 32.42
N ARG A 231 -27.53 20.21 31.79
CA ARG A 231 -27.93 20.32 30.37
C ARG A 231 -26.80 19.91 29.43
N ALA A 232 -25.55 20.29 29.74
CA ALA A 232 -24.38 19.90 28.95
C ALA A 232 -24.19 18.37 28.96
N ASP A 233 -24.34 17.72 30.11
CA ASP A 233 -24.24 16.26 30.24
C ASP A 233 -25.35 15.54 29.46
N LYS A 234 -26.58 16.04 29.52
CA LYS A 234 -27.69 15.52 28.70
C LYS A 234 -27.44 15.69 27.20
N ALA A 235 -26.86 16.82 26.80
CA ALA A 235 -26.48 17.07 25.41
C ALA A 235 -25.38 16.11 24.95
N ARG A 236 -24.34 15.86 25.75
CA ARG A 236 -23.32 14.85 25.45
C ARG A 236 -23.94 13.47 25.24
N ALA A 237 -24.78 13.02 26.17
CA ALA A 237 -25.46 11.73 26.04
C ALA A 237 -26.40 11.67 24.81
N ALA A 238 -26.98 12.80 24.37
CA ALA A 238 -27.74 12.86 23.14
C ALA A 238 -26.86 12.76 21.88
N LEU A 239 -25.70 13.43 21.87
CA LEU A 239 -24.71 13.32 20.80
C LEU A 239 -24.21 11.88 20.65
N ASP A 240 -23.87 11.22 21.76
CA ASP A 240 -23.39 9.82 21.74
C ASP A 240 -24.45 8.85 21.24
N ARG A 241 -25.72 9.03 21.64
CA ARG A 241 -26.83 8.23 21.11
C ARG A 241 -27.05 8.46 19.62
N THR A 242 -26.95 9.70 19.17
CA THR A 242 -27.11 10.05 17.74
C THR A 242 -25.99 9.43 16.91
N ALA A 243 -24.76 9.50 17.41
CA ALA A 243 -23.60 8.87 16.80
C ALA A 243 -23.74 7.34 16.78
N GLY A 244 -24.19 6.73 17.88
CA GLY A 244 -24.49 5.31 17.96
C GLY A 244 -25.46 4.84 16.88
N LYS A 245 -26.58 5.53 16.71
CA LYS A 245 -27.57 5.23 15.66
C LYS A 245 -27.00 5.37 14.25
N ARG A 246 -26.19 6.41 13.98
CA ARG A 246 -25.52 6.58 12.68
C ARG A 246 -24.53 5.44 12.40
N LEU A 247 -23.82 4.99 13.44
CA LEU A 247 -22.87 3.90 13.33
C LEU A 247 -23.53 2.53 13.16
N GLU A 248 -24.70 2.28 13.76
CA GLU A 248 -25.40 0.99 13.59
C GLU A 248 -25.63 0.65 12.11
N GLY A 249 -26.13 1.61 11.32
CA GLY A 249 -26.27 1.42 9.87
C GLY A 249 -24.93 1.27 9.16
N ALA A 250 -23.93 2.05 9.56
CA ALA A 250 -22.59 1.96 8.95
C ALA A 250 -21.88 0.63 9.25
N VAL A 251 -22.09 0.01 10.42
CA VAL A 251 -21.48 -1.28 10.77
C VAL A 251 -21.97 -2.39 9.86
N VAL A 252 -23.26 -2.42 9.56
CA VAL A 252 -23.85 -3.43 8.66
C VAL A 252 -23.25 -3.27 7.27
N VAL A 253 -23.22 -2.05 6.73
CA VAL A 253 -22.61 -1.76 5.43
C VAL A 253 -21.12 -2.12 5.42
N LEU A 254 -20.36 -1.78 6.47
CA LEU A 254 -18.93 -2.13 6.55
C LEU A 254 -18.71 -3.65 6.56
N ALA A 255 -19.56 -4.42 7.24
CA ALA A 255 -19.49 -5.87 7.25
C ALA A 255 -19.82 -6.48 5.88
N GLU A 256 -20.82 -5.95 5.19
CA GLU A 256 -21.19 -6.35 3.82
C GLU A 256 -20.08 -6.01 2.82
N GLU A 257 -19.56 -4.78 2.86
CA GLU A 257 -18.46 -4.35 1.99
C GLU A 257 -17.19 -5.16 2.23
N ARG A 258 -16.90 -5.55 3.47
CA ARG A 258 -15.79 -6.47 3.76
C ARG A 258 -15.96 -7.81 3.07
N ALA A 259 -17.15 -8.41 3.20
CA ALA A 259 -17.46 -9.69 2.56
C ALA A 259 -17.35 -9.57 1.03
N ASN A 260 -17.82 -8.46 0.45
CA ASN A 260 -17.69 -8.18 -0.98
C ASN A 260 -16.23 -8.06 -1.41
N LEU A 261 -15.40 -7.29 -0.69
CA LEU A 261 -13.96 -7.13 -0.98
C LEU A 261 -13.20 -8.45 -0.83
N ASP A 262 -13.55 -9.28 0.14
CA ASP A 262 -13.01 -10.65 0.27
C ASP A 262 -13.41 -11.52 -0.93
N GLY A 263 -14.65 -11.41 -1.41
CA GLY A 263 -15.12 -12.05 -2.63
C GLY A 263 -14.36 -11.59 -3.89
N TYR A 264 -14.22 -10.28 -4.10
CA TYR A 264 -13.49 -9.72 -5.23
C TYR A 264 -12.01 -10.10 -5.24
N LEU A 265 -11.35 -10.15 -4.07
CA LEU A 265 -9.98 -10.66 -3.96
C LEU A 265 -9.92 -12.13 -4.38
N GLY A 266 -10.87 -12.95 -3.92
CA GLY A 266 -10.99 -14.36 -4.31
C GLY A 266 -11.15 -14.54 -5.83
N GLU A 267 -12.03 -13.76 -6.46
CA GLU A 267 -12.21 -13.79 -7.90
C GLU A 267 -10.97 -13.34 -8.67
N LEU A 268 -10.33 -12.24 -8.23
CA LEU A 268 -9.12 -11.71 -8.88
C LEU A 268 -7.97 -12.72 -8.80
N THR A 269 -7.75 -13.32 -7.63
CA THR A 269 -6.71 -14.34 -7.44
C THR A 269 -7.01 -15.61 -8.23
N GLY A 270 -8.26 -16.06 -8.27
CA GLY A 270 -8.72 -17.17 -9.10
C GLY A 270 -8.45 -16.93 -10.59
N ARG A 271 -8.95 -15.81 -11.14
CA ARG A 271 -8.75 -15.45 -12.55
C ARG A 271 -7.28 -15.26 -12.91
N LYS A 272 -6.47 -14.73 -12.00
CA LYS A 272 -5.01 -14.61 -12.18
C LYS A 272 -4.34 -15.99 -12.27
N GLY A 273 -4.80 -16.93 -11.44
CA GLY A 273 -4.38 -18.33 -11.51
C GLY A 273 -4.73 -18.97 -12.85
N GLU A 274 -5.99 -18.88 -13.27
CA GLU A 274 -6.48 -19.39 -14.57
C GLU A 274 -5.71 -18.79 -15.75
N THR A 275 -5.50 -17.47 -15.73
CA THR A 275 -4.75 -16.76 -16.79
C THR A 275 -3.30 -17.24 -16.85
N LYS A 276 -2.63 -17.45 -15.71
CA LYS A 276 -1.26 -17.98 -15.70
C LYS A 276 -1.18 -19.37 -16.33
N VAL A 277 -2.14 -20.24 -16.02
CA VAL A 277 -2.22 -21.58 -16.61
C VAL A 277 -2.43 -21.48 -18.12
N LEU A 278 -3.40 -20.69 -18.58
CA LEU A 278 -3.66 -20.49 -20.00
C LEU A 278 -2.44 -19.93 -20.75
N VAL A 279 -1.74 -18.95 -20.18
CA VAL A 279 -0.51 -18.40 -20.76
C VAL A 279 0.59 -19.45 -20.83
N ALA A 280 0.75 -20.28 -19.78
CA ALA A 280 1.71 -21.37 -19.79
C ALA A 280 1.39 -22.41 -20.89
N ASP A 281 0.12 -22.77 -21.05
CA ASP A 281 -0.34 -23.71 -22.07
C ASP A 281 -0.11 -23.17 -23.50
N VAL A 282 -0.45 -21.90 -23.74
CA VAL A 282 -0.21 -21.24 -25.05
C VAL A 282 1.29 -21.10 -25.34
N LEU A 283 2.12 -20.79 -24.33
CA LEU A 283 3.57 -20.74 -24.49
C LEU A 283 4.16 -22.12 -24.78
N ALA A 284 3.68 -23.16 -24.09
CA ALA A 284 4.11 -24.53 -24.35
C ALA A 284 3.74 -25.00 -25.77
N ALA A 285 2.52 -24.72 -26.21
CA ALA A 285 2.07 -25.03 -27.58
C ALA A 285 2.89 -24.27 -28.64
N SER A 286 3.04 -22.96 -28.47
CA SER A 286 3.82 -22.16 -29.43
C SER A 286 5.30 -22.54 -29.46
N TYR A 287 5.88 -22.94 -28.33
CA TYR A 287 7.24 -23.48 -28.30
C TYR A 287 7.34 -24.81 -29.05
N ALA A 288 6.38 -25.72 -28.87
CA ALA A 288 6.33 -26.98 -29.60
C ALA A 288 6.19 -26.77 -31.11
N ASP A 289 5.39 -25.79 -31.54
CA ASP A 289 5.23 -25.42 -32.95
C ASP A 289 6.55 -24.90 -33.54
N VAL A 290 7.22 -23.97 -32.84
CA VAL A 290 8.53 -23.42 -33.27
C VAL A 290 9.59 -24.51 -33.34
N VAL A 291 9.64 -25.43 -32.37
CA VAL A 291 10.56 -26.58 -32.38
C VAL A 291 10.29 -27.49 -33.57
N THR A 292 9.02 -27.73 -33.89
CA THR A 292 8.61 -28.55 -35.04
C THR A 292 9.00 -27.88 -36.36
N GLU A 293 8.80 -26.57 -36.48
CA GLU A 293 9.18 -25.80 -37.65
C GLU A 293 10.70 -25.76 -37.84
N LEU A 294 11.46 -25.56 -36.75
CA LEU A 294 12.92 -25.64 -36.75
C LEU A 294 13.41 -27.03 -37.15
N SER A 295 12.82 -28.11 -36.62
CA SER A 295 13.15 -29.47 -37.00
C SER A 295 12.88 -29.73 -38.49
N SER A 296 11.75 -29.25 -39.00
CA SER A 296 11.42 -29.33 -40.43
C SER A 296 12.42 -28.53 -41.30
N LEU A 297 12.84 -27.36 -40.86
CA LEU A 297 13.86 -26.56 -41.54
C LEU A 297 15.22 -27.26 -41.56
N VAL A 298 15.63 -27.85 -40.44
CA VAL A 298 16.86 -28.64 -40.34
C VAL A 298 16.80 -29.85 -41.25
N LEU A 299 15.73 -30.65 -41.20
CA LEU A 299 15.52 -31.79 -42.10
C LEU A 299 15.58 -31.38 -43.57
N ARG A 300 14.93 -30.28 -43.95
CA ARG A 300 14.99 -29.76 -45.33
C ARG A 300 16.41 -29.32 -45.70
N SER A 301 17.17 -28.75 -44.78
CA SER A 301 18.56 -28.37 -45.01
C SER A 301 19.50 -29.59 -45.12
N GLU A 302 19.27 -30.63 -44.33
CA GLU A 302 20.02 -31.89 -44.38
C GLU A 302 19.73 -32.68 -45.67
N VAL A 303 18.46 -32.73 -46.11
CA VAL A 303 18.08 -33.30 -47.41
C VAL A 303 18.71 -32.50 -48.55
N GLY A 304 18.69 -31.16 -48.48
CA GLY A 304 19.37 -30.33 -49.47
C GLY A 304 20.88 -30.58 -49.54
N LEU A 305 21.54 -30.82 -48.39
CA LEU A 305 22.94 -31.24 -48.32
C LEU A 305 23.16 -32.63 -48.96
N LEU A 306 22.24 -33.56 -48.74
CA LEU A 306 22.29 -34.90 -49.33
C LEU A 306 22.12 -34.87 -50.85
N ASP A 307 21.20 -34.05 -51.36
CA ASP A 307 20.96 -33.87 -52.80
C ASP A 307 22.21 -33.30 -53.50
N VAL A 308 22.89 -32.33 -52.85
CA VAL A 308 24.17 -31.79 -53.35
C VAL A 308 25.25 -32.87 -53.36
N ALA A 309 25.36 -33.68 -52.30
CA ALA A 309 26.32 -34.77 -52.24
C ALA A 309 26.06 -35.83 -53.32
N TRP A 310 24.79 -36.11 -53.62
CA TRP A 310 24.40 -37.03 -54.69
C TRP A 310 24.75 -36.49 -56.08
N ALA A 311 24.44 -35.22 -56.34
CA ALA A 311 24.80 -34.55 -57.58
C ALA A 311 26.33 -34.52 -57.80
N MET A 312 27.11 -34.34 -56.73
CA MET A 312 28.57 -34.37 -56.79
C MET A 312 29.10 -35.78 -57.12
N LYS A 313 28.53 -36.81 -56.49
CA LYS A 313 28.85 -38.21 -56.78
C LYS A 313 28.50 -38.59 -58.22
N GLU A 314 27.35 -38.16 -58.72
CA GLU A 314 26.91 -38.46 -60.08
C GLU A 314 27.82 -37.77 -61.11
N ALA A 315 28.20 -36.51 -60.87
CA ALA A 315 29.21 -35.82 -61.68
C ALA A 315 30.58 -36.53 -61.67
N GLU A 316 31.05 -37.00 -60.51
CA GLU A 316 32.28 -37.81 -60.45
C GLU A 316 32.14 -39.13 -61.20
N THR A 317 30.98 -39.78 -61.14
CA THR A 317 30.73 -41.06 -61.83
C THR A 317 30.73 -40.86 -63.35
N ASP A 318 30.11 -39.78 -63.84
CA ASP A 318 30.11 -39.40 -65.25
C ASP A 318 31.52 -39.07 -65.75
N GLU A 319 32.32 -38.37 -64.94
CA GLU A 319 33.72 -38.06 -65.25
C GLU A 319 34.56 -39.34 -65.34
N ILE A 320 34.39 -40.28 -64.40
CA ILE A 320 35.04 -41.59 -64.43
C ILE A 320 34.66 -42.35 -65.70
N GLN A 321 33.37 -42.39 -66.07
CA GLN A 321 32.93 -43.05 -67.31
C GLN A 321 33.53 -42.40 -68.55
N ARG A 322 33.65 -41.06 -68.60
CA ARG A 322 34.35 -40.39 -69.70
C ARG A 322 35.81 -40.80 -69.77
N LEU A 323 36.51 -40.78 -68.63
CA LEU A 323 37.91 -41.19 -68.55
C LEU A 323 38.10 -42.66 -68.95
N GLU A 324 37.17 -43.56 -68.60
CA GLU A 324 37.18 -44.95 -69.05
C GLU A 324 36.99 -45.07 -70.57
N ILE A 325 36.04 -44.33 -71.15
CA ILE A 325 35.81 -44.30 -72.60
C ILE A 325 37.04 -43.74 -73.35
N GLU A 326 37.65 -42.70 -72.81
CA GLU A 326 38.84 -42.07 -73.37
C GLU A 326 40.05 -43.01 -73.29
N ARG A 327 40.27 -43.64 -72.13
CA ARG A 327 41.28 -44.68 -71.92
C ARG A 327 41.09 -45.86 -72.86
N ASP A 328 39.87 -46.34 -73.06
CA ASP A 328 39.59 -47.45 -73.97
C ASP A 328 39.80 -47.05 -75.45
N ARG A 329 39.53 -45.79 -75.81
CA ARG A 329 39.90 -45.24 -77.13
C ARG A 329 41.40 -45.16 -77.31
N GLU A 330 42.12 -44.65 -76.32
CA GLU A 330 43.57 -44.55 -76.35
C GLU A 330 44.21 -45.94 -76.46
N LEU A 331 43.72 -46.93 -75.71
CA LEU A 331 44.20 -48.30 -75.82
C LEU A 331 43.97 -48.89 -77.21
N ARG A 332 42.77 -48.71 -77.80
CA ARG A 332 42.51 -49.18 -79.18
C ARG A 332 43.40 -48.48 -80.20
N SER A 333 43.66 -47.19 -80.01
CA SER A 333 44.58 -46.42 -80.84
C SER A 333 46.02 -46.94 -80.71
N LEU A 334 46.43 -47.27 -79.48
CA LEU A 334 47.74 -47.84 -79.19
C LEU A 334 47.88 -49.24 -79.81
N ASP A 335 46.88 -50.11 -79.63
CA ASP A 335 46.84 -51.45 -80.23
C ASP A 335 46.91 -51.36 -81.75
N SER A 336 46.12 -50.48 -82.39
CA SER A 336 46.18 -50.25 -83.84
C SER A 336 47.54 -49.71 -84.30
N SER A 337 48.19 -48.86 -83.51
CA SER A 337 49.54 -48.36 -83.82
C SER A 337 50.60 -49.45 -83.67
N ILE A 338 50.45 -50.37 -82.70
CA ILE A 338 51.31 -51.54 -82.55
C ILE A 338 51.11 -52.51 -83.71
N GLU A 339 49.86 -52.75 -84.14
CA GLU A 339 49.54 -53.59 -85.30
C GLU A 339 50.18 -53.02 -86.58
N MET A 340 50.01 -51.73 -86.87
CA MET A 340 50.65 -51.08 -88.03
C MET A 340 52.18 -51.10 -87.94
N GLY A 341 52.75 -50.90 -86.76
CA GLY A 341 54.20 -50.98 -86.56
C GLY A 341 54.76 -52.40 -86.74
N LEU A 342 53.98 -53.43 -86.42
CA LEU A 342 54.35 -54.82 -86.69
C LEU A 342 54.27 -55.13 -88.19
N GLU A 343 53.26 -54.61 -88.90
CA GLU A 343 53.14 -54.74 -90.36
C GLU A 343 54.29 -54.05 -91.12
N GLU A 344 54.79 -52.91 -90.63
CA GLU A 344 55.97 -52.23 -91.21
C GLU A 344 57.30 -52.99 -91.01
N THR A 345 57.36 -53.95 -90.08
CA THR A 345 58.55 -54.79 -89.88
C THR A 345 58.57 -56.09 -90.70
N GLU A 346 57.50 -56.38 -91.45
CA GLU A 346 57.38 -57.56 -92.33
C GLU A 346 57.60 -57.25 -93.84
N GLN A 347 58.06 -56.04 -94.19
CA GLN A 347 58.60 -55.69 -95.52
C GLN A 347 60.11 -55.43 -95.46
#